data_AF-A0A3Q0RB77-F1
#
_entry.id   AF-A0A3Q0RB77-F1
#
_cell.length_a   1.000
_cell.length_b   1.000
_cell.length_c   1.000
_cell.angle_alpha   90.00
_cell.angle_beta   90.00
_cell.angle_gamma   90.00
#
_symmetry.space_group_name_H-M   'P 1'
#
loop_
_entity.id
_entity.type
_entity.pdbx_description
1 polymer ?
#
loop_
_entity_poly.entity_id
_entity_poly.type
_entity_poly.pdbx_seq_one_letter_code
_entity_poly.pdbx_strand_id
1 'polypeptide(L)'
;MWTVGCTIVVLNLSNSVGLQADRLLSTLTIIFILLVLLGRNKKCTFLLCLFNSGLMVETEKFIVFQNVSKCLLTLSVCYDFAEVLRWFGERVDRIILLFDAHKLDISDEFSEAIKALKGQDDKIRVVLNKADQVDTQQLMRVYGALMWSLGKVINTPEVVRVYLGSFWAKPLQNTENRRLFEAESQDLFRDIQSLPRNAALRKLNDLIKRARLAKVHAYIISYLKKEMPSLFGREKKKDELIQRLPEIYTNLQREHHISPGDFPNVTKMQDMLQHYDFSKFPSLKVKLIEKVDKMLASKIAVLMAMIREEESKQPPAMVSGGAFEGSQDGPFGQGYGEGISAGADAEDWIVSRDKHRYDEIFYTLMPINGKITGVNAKKEMMNSRLPNTVLGKIWKLADCDQDGMLDDEEFALAQHLIKIKLEGYELPTELPMHLVPPSHRKNPTADAMYNHTED
;
A
#
# COMPACT_ATOMS: atom_id res chain seq x y z
N MET A 1 -13.73 7.49 7.64
CA MET A 1 -12.88 8.54 7.05
C MET A 1 -12.36 9.38 8.22
N TRP A 2 -11.17 9.07 8.73
CA TRP A 2 -10.59 9.78 9.88
C TRP A 2 -9.60 10.81 9.38
N THR A 3 -9.90 12.09 9.57
CA THR A 3 -8.97 13.21 9.36
C THR A 3 -8.11 13.35 10.60
N VAL A 4 -6.96 12.67 10.63
CA VAL A 4 -6.02 12.79 11.75
C VAL A 4 -4.67 13.33 11.24
N GLY A 5 -4.22 14.44 11.80
CA GLY A 5 -2.89 15.02 11.56
C GLY A 5 -1.81 14.36 12.42
N CYS A 6 -1.88 13.05 12.63
CA CYS A 6 -0.97 12.30 13.49
C CYS A 6 -0.33 11.14 12.74
N THR A 7 0.88 10.74 13.15
CA THR A 7 1.50 9.47 12.74
C THR A 7 0.74 8.31 13.37
N ILE A 8 0.21 7.42 12.55
CA ILE A 8 -0.53 6.22 13.00
C ILE A 8 0.37 5.00 12.80
N VAL A 9 0.63 4.26 13.88
CA VAL A 9 1.31 2.97 13.80
C VAL A 9 0.24 1.89 14.04
N VAL A 10 0.00 1.02 13.08
CA VAL A 10 -0.95 -0.08 13.21
C VAL A 10 -0.19 -1.34 13.62
N LEU A 11 -0.48 -1.88 14.80
CA LEU A 11 0.20 -3.04 15.40
C LEU A 11 -0.81 -4.08 15.87
N ASN A 12 -0.41 -5.35 15.88
CA ASN A 12 -1.24 -6.43 16.41
C ASN A 12 -1.11 -6.56 17.94
N LEU A 13 -2.24 -6.66 18.63
CA LEU A 13 -2.39 -7.27 19.95
C LEU A 13 -3.68 -8.10 19.95
N SER A 14 -3.67 -9.20 20.69
CA SER A 14 -4.79 -10.15 20.84
C SER A 14 -6.06 -9.57 21.47
N ASN A 15 -6.07 -8.29 21.87
CA ASN A 15 -7.25 -7.60 22.38
C ASN A 15 -7.38 -6.21 21.73
N SER A 16 -8.54 -5.97 21.13
CA SER A 16 -8.95 -4.72 20.49
C SER A 16 -9.27 -3.65 21.54
N VAL A 17 -8.23 -2.95 22.01
CA VAL A 17 -8.40 -1.74 22.83
C VAL A 17 -7.49 -0.63 22.30
N GLY A 18 -8.07 0.52 21.94
CA GLY A 18 -7.32 1.74 21.71
C GLY A 18 -6.69 2.21 23.02
N LEU A 19 -5.38 2.07 23.16
CA LEU A 19 -4.64 2.50 24.35
C LEU A 19 -3.93 3.82 24.05
N GLN A 20 -4.14 4.83 24.90
CA GLN A 20 -3.25 5.98 24.99
C GLN A 20 -1.83 5.51 25.30
N ALA A 21 -0.85 6.14 24.66
CA ALA A 21 0.53 5.68 24.57
C ALA A 21 1.27 5.52 25.92
N ASP A 22 0.73 6.06 27.02
CA ASP A 22 1.36 6.05 28.33
C ASP A 22 1.24 4.72 29.12
N ARG A 23 0.45 3.74 28.65
CA ARG A 23 0.13 2.52 29.45
C ARG A 23 0.67 1.17 28.93
N LEU A 24 1.46 1.12 27.85
CA LEU A 24 1.98 -0.14 27.29
C LEU A 24 3.44 -0.42 27.69
N LEU A 25 3.63 -0.82 28.95
CA LEU A 25 4.89 -1.34 29.49
C LEU A 25 4.90 -2.88 29.38
N SER A 26 5.57 -3.45 28.37
CA SER A 26 6.43 -4.65 28.53
C SER A 26 6.93 -5.29 27.22
N THR A 27 6.40 -4.98 26.03
CA THR A 27 6.91 -5.61 24.78
C THR A 27 7.15 -4.64 23.61
N LEU A 28 6.73 -3.37 23.74
CA LEU A 28 6.88 -2.31 22.71
C LEU A 28 8.07 -1.36 22.96
N THR A 29 9.05 -1.84 23.71
CA THR A 29 10.14 -1.08 24.31
C THR A 29 11.13 -0.50 23.28
N ILE A 30 11.19 -1.00 22.04
CA ILE A 30 12.24 -0.60 21.07
C ILE A 30 11.81 0.58 20.17
N ILE A 31 10.55 0.63 19.74
CA ILE A 31 10.05 1.70 18.86
C ILE A 31 9.75 2.97 19.67
N PHE A 32 9.24 2.80 20.90
CA PHE A 32 8.83 3.92 21.75
C PHE A 32 10.00 4.59 22.48
N ILE A 33 11.00 3.84 22.95
CA ILE A 33 12.18 4.43 23.62
C ILE A 33 13.02 5.28 22.67
N LEU A 34 13.04 4.99 21.36
CA LEU A 34 13.93 5.68 20.43
C LEU A 34 13.36 7.01 19.87
N LEU A 35 12.05 7.13 19.70
CA LEU A 35 11.42 8.42 19.33
C LEU A 35 11.42 9.42 20.49
N VAL A 36 11.33 8.94 21.73
CA VAL A 36 11.55 9.76 22.93
C VAL A 36 13.01 10.23 23.05
N LEU A 37 13.99 9.47 22.51
CA LEU A 37 15.40 9.88 22.46
C LEU A 37 15.71 10.90 21.34
N LEU A 38 14.93 10.92 20.26
CA LEU A 38 15.04 11.94 19.20
C LEU A 38 14.42 13.29 19.61
N GLY A 39 13.48 13.28 20.57
CA GLY A 39 12.92 14.49 21.17
C GLY A 39 13.64 14.89 22.46
N ARG A 40 14.54 15.87 22.41
CA ARG A 40 15.06 16.55 23.62
C ARG A 40 13.99 17.31 24.43
N ASN A 41 12.72 17.28 24.03
CA ASN A 41 11.61 17.90 24.73
C ASN A 41 10.48 16.91 25.01
N LYS A 42 10.19 16.71 26.30
CA LYS A 42 9.21 15.77 26.88
C LYS A 42 7.72 16.11 26.58
N LYS A 43 7.39 16.83 25.50
CA LYS A 43 6.04 17.39 25.28
C LYS A 43 5.32 16.97 23.99
N CYS A 44 5.89 16.09 23.17
CA CYS A 44 5.24 15.67 21.93
C CYS A 44 4.68 14.25 22.03
N THR A 45 3.43 14.13 22.50
CA THR A 45 2.67 12.88 22.49
C THR A 45 1.77 12.86 21.25
N PHE A 46 2.28 12.36 20.11
CA PHE A 46 1.51 12.28 18.85
C PHE A 46 1.71 10.95 18.09
N LEU A 47 1.91 9.85 18.82
CA LEU A 47 1.87 8.51 18.24
C LEU A 47 0.54 7.86 18.60
N LEU A 48 -0.34 7.65 17.61
CA LEU A 48 -1.55 6.86 17.79
C LEU A 48 -1.25 5.43 17.33
N CYS A 49 -1.14 4.52 18.30
CA CYS A 49 -1.07 3.10 17.99
C CYS A 49 -2.49 2.56 17.85
N LEU A 50 -2.88 2.12 16.64
CA LEU A 50 -4.15 1.43 16.43
C LEU A 50 -3.91 -0.08 16.47
N PHE A 51 -4.69 -0.76 17.30
CA PHE A 51 -4.65 -2.21 17.44
C PHE A 51 -5.83 -2.82 16.71
N ASN A 52 -5.57 -3.75 15.79
CA ASN A 52 -6.59 -4.47 15.03
C ASN A 52 -6.21 -5.95 14.96
N SER A 53 -7.17 -6.84 15.21
CA SER A 53 -7.03 -8.29 15.21
C SER A 53 -7.24 -8.92 13.82
N GLY A 54 -7.19 -8.12 12.74
CA GLY A 54 -7.26 -8.64 11.37
C GLY A 54 -5.98 -9.40 10.99
N LEU A 55 -6.15 -10.55 10.32
CA LEU A 55 -5.06 -11.46 9.88
C LEU A 55 -3.89 -10.75 9.16
N MET A 56 -4.16 -9.71 8.37
CA MET A 56 -3.12 -8.89 7.70
C MET A 56 -2.13 -8.25 8.69
N VAL A 57 -2.56 -7.95 9.91
CA VAL A 57 -1.73 -7.36 10.97
C VAL A 57 -0.94 -8.45 11.73
N GLU A 58 -1.28 -9.73 11.58
CA GLU A 58 -0.47 -10.85 12.09
C GLU A 58 0.86 -11.01 11.33
N THR A 59 0.88 -10.72 10.03
CA THR A 59 2.07 -10.86 9.18
C THR A 59 2.83 -9.57 8.95
N GLU A 60 2.15 -8.42 8.91
CA GLU A 60 2.74 -7.13 8.55
C GLU A 60 2.34 -5.99 9.50
N LYS A 61 3.26 -5.04 9.70
CA LYS A 61 3.04 -3.84 10.52
C LYS A 61 3.05 -2.61 9.63
N PHE A 62 2.00 -1.82 9.69
CA PHE A 62 1.86 -0.62 8.88
C PHE A 62 2.15 0.63 9.69
N ILE A 63 2.89 1.56 9.10
CA ILE A 63 3.07 2.91 9.63
C ILE A 63 2.50 3.86 8.57
N VAL A 64 1.51 4.64 8.98
CA VAL A 64 0.76 5.54 8.08
C VAL A 64 0.99 6.98 8.51
N PHE A 65 1.48 7.79 7.57
CA PHE A 65 1.54 9.24 7.69
C PHE A 65 0.47 9.85 6.78
N GLN A 66 -0.50 10.58 7.33
CA GLN A 66 -1.52 11.29 6.55
C GLN A 66 -1.21 12.78 6.49
N ASN A 67 -1.57 13.42 5.36
CA ASN A 67 -1.41 14.87 5.13
C ASN A 67 0.02 15.37 5.41
N VAL A 68 1.00 14.84 4.68
CA VAL A 68 2.43 15.13 4.88
C VAL A 68 2.74 16.63 4.88
N SER A 69 2.15 17.44 4.00
CA SER A 69 2.37 18.89 3.98
C SER A 69 1.83 19.58 5.25
N LYS A 70 0.67 19.14 5.77
CA LYS A 70 0.13 19.63 7.05
C LYS A 70 0.96 19.13 8.23
N CYS A 71 1.49 17.91 8.17
CA CYS A 71 2.44 17.39 9.13
C CYS A 71 3.73 18.22 9.13
N LEU A 72 4.31 18.53 7.97
CA LEU A 72 5.49 19.40 7.87
C LEU A 72 5.21 20.80 8.44
N LEU A 73 4.10 21.43 8.07
CA LEU A 73 3.73 22.77 8.55
C LEU A 73 3.44 22.83 10.05
N THR A 74 2.80 21.81 10.62
CA THR A 74 2.38 21.80 12.03
C THR A 74 3.45 21.21 12.96
N LEU A 75 4.26 20.27 12.48
CA LEU A 75 5.21 19.48 13.28
C LEU A 75 6.66 19.93 13.12
N SER A 76 7.03 20.67 12.05
CA SER A 76 8.37 21.30 11.94
C SER A 76 8.68 22.26 13.09
N VAL A 77 7.65 22.77 13.77
CA VAL A 77 7.78 23.59 14.98
C VAL A 77 8.18 22.75 16.21
N CYS A 78 7.96 21.44 16.17
CA CYS A 78 8.16 20.52 17.31
C CYS A 78 9.27 19.48 17.11
N TYR A 79 9.53 19.02 15.89
CA TYR A 79 10.63 18.12 15.52
C TYR A 79 10.92 18.15 14.01
N ASP A 80 12.14 17.76 13.62
CA ASP A 80 12.55 17.66 12.21
C ASP A 80 11.88 16.43 11.55
N PHE A 81 10.83 16.68 10.78
CA PHE A 81 10.06 15.63 10.11
C PHE A 81 10.87 14.90 9.02
N ALA A 82 11.80 15.57 8.36
CA ALA A 82 12.68 14.95 7.37
C ALA A 82 13.63 13.94 8.05
N GLU A 83 14.16 14.26 9.24
CA GLU A 83 14.93 13.31 10.04
C GLU A 83 14.10 12.10 10.47
N VAL A 84 12.84 12.30 10.85
CA VAL A 84 11.93 11.20 11.21
C VAL A 84 11.65 10.30 10.01
N LEU A 85 11.32 10.87 8.85
CA LEU A 85 11.09 10.08 7.64
C LEU A 85 12.32 9.28 7.24
N ARG A 86 13.51 9.88 7.30
CA ARG A 86 14.76 9.17 7.03
C ARG A 86 14.98 8.02 8.01
N TRP A 87 14.73 8.26 9.30
CA TRP A 87 14.84 7.24 10.32
C TRP A 87 13.92 6.04 10.05
N PHE A 88 12.68 6.29 9.62
CA PHE A 88 11.77 5.23 9.20
C PHE A 88 12.23 4.58 7.89
N GLY A 89 12.62 5.33 6.88
CA GLY A 89 13.10 4.81 5.59
C GLY A 89 14.25 3.81 5.72
N GLU A 90 15.15 4.04 6.67
CA GLU A 90 16.24 3.11 7.00
C GLU A 90 15.77 1.77 7.60
N ARG A 91 14.54 1.69 8.14
CA ARG A 91 14.06 0.56 8.95
C ARG A 91 12.83 -0.14 8.39
N VAL A 92 12.04 0.55 7.58
CA VAL A 92 10.87 -0.04 6.94
C VAL A 92 11.29 -0.92 5.76
N ASP A 93 10.43 -1.90 5.50
CA ASP A 93 10.57 -2.85 4.42
C ASP A 93 10.13 -2.25 3.06
N ARG A 94 9.14 -1.35 3.10
CA ARG A 94 8.49 -0.71 1.95
C ARG A 94 8.06 0.70 2.31
N ILE A 95 8.10 1.61 1.35
CA ILE A 95 7.56 2.97 1.47
C ILE A 95 6.52 3.16 0.38
N ILE A 96 5.26 3.42 0.74
CA ILE A 96 4.20 3.68 -0.23
C ILE A 96 3.87 5.17 -0.24
N LEU A 97 4.10 5.83 -1.37
CA LEU A 97 3.71 7.22 -1.61
C LEU A 97 2.35 7.24 -2.32
N LEU A 98 1.35 7.86 -1.69
CA LEU A 98 -0.01 7.92 -2.21
C LEU A 98 -0.28 9.30 -2.83
N PHE A 99 -0.77 9.30 -4.07
CA PHE A 99 -1.26 10.49 -4.78
C PHE A 99 -2.72 10.31 -5.17
N ASP A 100 -3.43 11.42 -5.33
CA ASP A 100 -4.81 11.44 -5.79
C ASP A 100 -4.85 11.87 -7.26
N ALA A 101 -5.44 11.05 -8.13
CA ALA A 101 -5.51 11.33 -9.57
C ALA A 101 -6.34 12.59 -9.89
N HIS A 102 -7.31 12.93 -9.04
CA HIS A 102 -8.15 14.11 -9.23
C HIS A 102 -7.48 15.39 -8.74
N LYS A 103 -6.58 15.30 -7.76
CA LYS A 103 -5.88 16.43 -7.12
C LYS A 103 -4.39 16.15 -6.99
N LEU A 104 -3.73 15.98 -8.13
CA LEU A 104 -2.28 15.80 -8.14
C LEU A 104 -1.62 17.11 -7.72
N ASP A 105 -1.03 17.12 -6.53
CA ASP A 105 -0.20 18.21 -6.04
C ASP A 105 1.04 17.63 -5.36
N ILE A 106 2.21 18.12 -5.77
CA ILE A 106 3.51 17.76 -5.22
C ILE A 106 4.08 19.05 -4.66
N SER A 107 3.71 19.33 -3.41
CA SER A 107 4.18 20.54 -2.73
C SER A 107 5.68 20.48 -2.44
N ASP A 108 6.29 21.62 -2.18
CA ASP A 108 7.72 21.71 -1.84
C ASP A 108 8.04 20.88 -0.58
N GLU A 109 7.13 20.86 0.39
CA GLU A 109 7.23 20.04 1.61
C GLU A 109 7.24 18.54 1.29
N PHE A 110 6.40 18.11 0.36
CA PHE A 110 6.36 16.70 -0.08
C PHE A 110 7.63 16.33 -0.84
N SER A 111 8.15 17.26 -1.65
CA SER A 111 9.43 17.09 -2.34
C SER A 111 10.60 16.97 -1.34
N GLU A 112 10.60 17.75 -0.26
CA GLU A 112 11.58 17.64 0.81
C GLU A 112 11.48 16.31 1.57
N ALA A 113 10.26 15.85 1.85
CA ALA A 113 10.01 14.54 2.43
C ALA A 113 10.56 13.39 1.57
N ILE A 114 10.37 13.44 0.24
CA ILE A 114 10.95 12.45 -0.68
C ILE A 114 12.48 12.53 -0.67
N LYS A 115 13.06 13.75 -0.72
CA LYS A 115 14.52 13.93 -0.65
C LYS A 115 15.12 13.39 0.63
N ALA A 116 14.38 13.41 1.74
CA ALA A 116 14.82 12.83 3.01
C ALA A 116 14.97 11.29 2.96
N LEU A 117 14.29 10.63 2.01
CA LEU A 117 14.33 9.19 1.78
C LEU A 117 15.41 8.76 0.77
N LYS A 118 16.25 9.69 0.30
CA LYS A 118 17.35 9.41 -0.64
C LYS A 118 18.21 8.23 -0.16
N GLY A 119 18.49 7.28 -1.06
CA GLY A 119 19.24 6.07 -0.76
C GLY A 119 18.39 4.90 -0.25
N GLN A 120 17.07 5.11 -0.14
CA GLN A 120 16.05 4.09 0.09
C GLN A 120 15.09 3.99 -1.11
N ASP A 121 15.53 4.45 -2.28
CA ASP A 121 14.72 4.59 -3.49
C ASP A 121 14.15 3.24 -3.96
N ASP A 122 14.88 2.14 -3.73
CA ASP A 122 14.48 0.76 -4.02
C ASP A 122 13.23 0.30 -3.23
N LYS A 123 13.01 0.90 -2.04
CA LYS A 123 11.89 0.61 -1.16
C LYS A 123 10.63 1.39 -1.54
N ILE A 124 10.76 2.42 -2.37
CA ILE A 124 9.65 3.31 -2.74
C ILE A 124 8.74 2.64 -3.77
N ARG A 125 7.44 2.70 -3.51
CA ARG A 125 6.37 2.41 -4.45
C ARG A 125 5.41 3.58 -4.46
N VAL A 126 4.93 3.94 -5.63
CA VAL A 126 4.00 5.04 -5.79
C VAL A 126 2.64 4.46 -6.13
N VAL A 127 1.58 5.01 -5.55
CA VAL A 127 0.21 4.63 -5.83
C VAL A 127 -0.55 5.88 -6.25
N LEU A 128 -1.04 5.90 -7.48
CA LEU A 128 -1.93 6.94 -7.98
C LEU A 128 -3.37 6.46 -7.76
N ASN A 129 -3.94 6.89 -6.64
CA ASN A 129 -5.24 6.48 -6.14
C ASN A 129 -6.37 7.31 -6.77
N LYS A 130 -7.61 6.80 -6.70
CA LYS A 130 -8.82 7.43 -7.25
C LYS A 130 -8.75 7.67 -8.77
N ALA A 131 -8.01 6.81 -9.47
CA ALA A 131 -7.85 6.90 -10.92
C ALA A 131 -9.18 6.73 -11.68
N ASP A 132 -10.19 6.13 -11.04
CA ASP A 132 -11.56 6.01 -11.57
C ASP A 132 -12.36 7.32 -11.64
N GLN A 133 -11.88 8.40 -11.01
CA GLN A 133 -12.56 9.70 -11.01
C GLN A 133 -12.21 10.60 -12.21
N VAL A 134 -11.34 10.12 -13.09
CA VAL A 134 -10.86 10.85 -14.27
C VAL A 134 -11.04 9.99 -15.51
N ASP A 135 -11.17 10.61 -16.67
CA ASP A 135 -11.20 9.89 -17.94
C ASP A 135 -9.81 9.35 -18.33
N THR A 136 -9.76 8.47 -19.32
CA THR A 136 -8.52 7.84 -19.78
C THR A 136 -7.45 8.84 -20.25
N GLN A 137 -7.85 9.93 -20.92
CA GLN A 137 -6.90 10.93 -21.42
C GLN A 137 -6.33 11.77 -20.28
N GLN A 138 -7.20 12.19 -19.35
CA GLN A 138 -6.83 12.93 -18.15
C GLN A 138 -5.94 12.08 -17.25
N LEU A 139 -6.26 10.81 -17.05
CA LEU A 139 -5.43 9.86 -16.30
C LEU A 139 -4.01 9.82 -16.86
N MET A 140 -3.86 9.78 -18.18
CA MET A 140 -2.56 9.73 -18.83
C MET A 140 -1.77 11.04 -18.70
N ARG A 141 -2.46 12.19 -18.72
CA ARG A 141 -1.85 13.50 -18.44
C ARG A 141 -1.38 13.59 -16.99
N VAL A 142 -2.20 13.16 -16.03
CA VAL A 142 -1.87 13.16 -14.61
C VAL A 142 -0.71 12.22 -14.32
N TYR A 143 -0.72 11.01 -14.87
CA TYR A 143 0.37 10.04 -14.77
C TYR A 143 1.69 10.62 -15.31
N GLY A 144 1.66 11.22 -16.50
CA GLY A 144 2.83 11.88 -17.09
C GLY A 144 3.37 13.02 -16.23
N ALA A 145 2.48 13.86 -15.69
CA ALA A 145 2.85 14.96 -14.80
C ALA A 145 3.48 14.47 -13.48
N LEU A 146 2.94 13.38 -12.91
CA LEU A 146 3.48 12.72 -11.72
C LEU A 146 4.89 12.19 -11.97
N MET A 147 5.08 11.43 -13.06
CA MET A 147 6.38 10.85 -13.41
C MET A 147 7.44 11.92 -13.68
N TRP A 148 7.06 12.99 -14.38
CA TRP A 148 7.92 14.14 -14.63
C TRP A 148 8.39 14.79 -13.32
N SER A 149 7.46 14.99 -12.39
CA SER A 149 7.76 15.62 -11.10
C SER A 149 8.60 14.71 -10.20
N LEU A 150 8.28 13.41 -10.11
CA LEU A 150 9.09 12.44 -9.37
C LEU A 150 10.50 12.32 -9.92
N GLY A 151 10.67 12.35 -11.25
CA GLY A 151 11.98 12.32 -11.89
C GLY A 151 12.89 13.49 -11.48
N LYS A 152 12.30 14.68 -11.27
CA LYS A 152 13.03 15.85 -10.76
C LYS A 152 13.45 15.71 -9.29
N VAL A 153 12.68 14.97 -8.48
CA VAL A 153 12.86 14.91 -7.03
C VAL A 153 13.75 13.73 -6.62
N ILE A 154 13.49 12.53 -7.14
CA ILE A 154 14.20 11.29 -6.76
C ILE A 154 15.60 11.24 -7.40
N ASN A 155 15.78 11.87 -8.57
CA ASN A 155 17.08 12.05 -9.24
C ASN A 155 17.93 10.75 -9.31
N THR A 156 17.28 9.63 -9.61
CA THR A 156 17.90 8.34 -9.92
C THR A 156 17.63 7.99 -11.39
N PRO A 157 18.54 7.25 -12.05
CA PRO A 157 18.29 6.75 -13.40
C PRO A 157 17.19 5.68 -13.44
N GLU A 158 16.93 5.03 -12.31
CA GLU A 158 15.88 4.02 -12.17
C GLU A 158 14.51 4.68 -12.01
N VAL A 159 13.54 4.17 -12.79
CA VAL A 159 12.16 4.65 -12.80
C VAL A 159 11.38 3.96 -11.68
N VAL A 160 10.73 4.75 -10.82
CA VAL A 160 9.91 4.22 -9.73
C VAL A 160 8.63 3.58 -10.27
N ARG A 161 8.27 2.40 -9.76
CA ARG A 161 7.00 1.73 -10.07
C ARG A 161 5.83 2.51 -9.47
N VAL A 162 4.89 2.89 -10.34
CA VAL A 162 3.61 3.51 -9.97
C VAL A 162 2.50 2.49 -10.18
N TYR A 163 1.63 2.29 -9.20
CA TYR A 163 0.42 1.49 -9.30
C TYR A 163 -0.80 2.39 -9.50
N LEU A 164 -1.57 2.14 -10.56
CA LEU A 164 -2.76 2.91 -10.90
C LEU A 164 -4.02 2.22 -10.37
N GLY A 165 -4.91 2.94 -9.70
CA GLY A 165 -6.20 2.36 -9.32
C GLY A 165 -7.00 3.17 -8.33
N SER A 166 -8.03 2.52 -7.79
CA SER A 166 -8.89 3.08 -6.76
C SER A 166 -8.99 2.09 -5.61
N PHE A 167 -8.13 2.28 -4.62
CA PHE A 167 -7.89 1.34 -3.51
C PHE A 167 -8.91 1.56 -2.38
N TRP A 168 -10.19 1.36 -2.71
CA TRP A 168 -11.32 1.46 -1.78
C TRP A 168 -12.39 0.43 -2.12
N ALA A 169 -13.28 0.13 -1.18
CA ALA A 169 -14.38 -0.83 -1.38
C ALA A 169 -15.60 -0.22 -2.09
N LYS A 170 -15.45 0.91 -2.79
CA LYS A 170 -16.56 1.56 -3.48
C LYS A 170 -16.58 1.16 -4.97
N PRO A 171 -17.76 1.13 -5.62
CA PRO A 171 -17.85 0.97 -7.06
C PRO A 171 -17.00 1.99 -7.81
N LEU A 172 -16.40 1.57 -8.93
CA LEU A 172 -15.68 2.48 -9.82
C LEU A 172 -16.65 3.49 -10.46
N GLN A 173 -16.28 4.77 -10.45
CA GLN A 173 -17.03 5.82 -11.14
C GLN A 173 -16.85 5.70 -12.67
N ASN A 174 -15.61 5.55 -13.12
CA ASN A 174 -15.27 5.25 -14.50
C ASN A 174 -14.72 3.81 -14.63
N THR A 175 -15.37 3.00 -15.45
CA THR A 175 -15.04 1.59 -15.67
C THR A 175 -14.17 1.33 -16.90
N GLU A 176 -13.87 2.34 -17.72
CA GLU A 176 -13.08 2.18 -18.96
C GLU A 176 -11.74 1.47 -18.73
N ASN A 177 -11.05 1.79 -17.63
CA ASN A 177 -9.74 1.25 -17.29
C ASN A 177 -9.78 0.19 -16.18
N ARG A 178 -10.95 -0.44 -15.93
CA ARG A 178 -11.11 -1.41 -14.83
C ARG A 178 -10.06 -2.51 -14.84
N ARG A 179 -9.86 -3.16 -15.98
CA ARG A 179 -8.88 -4.25 -16.12
C ARG A 179 -7.46 -3.82 -15.75
N LEU A 180 -7.10 -2.57 -16.09
CA LEU A 180 -5.83 -2.00 -15.70
C LEU A 180 -5.76 -1.82 -14.18
N PHE A 181 -6.79 -1.22 -13.55
CA PHE A 181 -6.82 -1.00 -12.10
C PHE A 181 -6.78 -2.30 -11.30
N GLU A 182 -7.49 -3.34 -11.75
CA GLU A 182 -7.47 -4.67 -11.12
C GLU A 182 -6.08 -5.31 -11.23
N ALA A 183 -5.47 -5.30 -12.43
CA ALA A 183 -4.13 -5.84 -12.65
C ALA A 183 -3.07 -5.12 -11.80
N GLU A 184 -3.13 -3.79 -11.74
CA GLU A 184 -2.23 -2.97 -10.93
C GLU A 184 -2.42 -3.18 -9.42
N SER A 185 -3.66 -3.37 -8.97
CA SER A 185 -3.95 -3.71 -7.57
C SER A 185 -3.38 -5.08 -7.20
N GLN A 186 -3.55 -6.07 -8.07
CA GLN A 186 -2.97 -7.41 -7.87
C GLN A 186 -1.43 -7.36 -7.84
N ASP A 187 -0.81 -6.56 -8.72
CA ASP A 187 0.63 -6.35 -8.71
C ASP A 187 1.10 -5.71 -7.39
N LEU A 188 0.41 -4.68 -6.90
CA LEU A 188 0.73 -4.06 -5.61
C LEU A 188 0.58 -5.07 -4.47
N PHE A 189 -0.49 -5.86 -4.49
CA PHE A 189 -0.73 -6.87 -3.47
C PHE A 189 0.33 -7.96 -3.46
N ARG A 190 0.76 -8.44 -4.64
CA ARG A 190 1.89 -9.38 -4.74
C ARG A 190 3.19 -8.77 -4.21
N ASP A 191 3.47 -7.50 -4.51
CA ASP A 191 4.68 -6.82 -4.03
C ASP A 191 4.70 -6.66 -2.50
N ILE A 192 3.54 -6.38 -1.89
CA ILE A 192 3.36 -6.34 -0.43
C ILE A 192 3.49 -7.75 0.15
N GLN A 193 2.75 -8.73 -0.36
CA GLN A 193 2.80 -10.13 0.10
C GLN A 193 4.21 -10.75 0.05
N SER A 194 5.08 -10.27 -0.84
CA SER A 194 6.47 -10.75 -0.93
C SER A 194 7.39 -10.24 0.20
N LEU A 195 6.96 -9.25 1.00
CA LEU A 195 7.80 -8.59 1.98
C LEU A 195 8.32 -9.52 3.08
N PRO A 196 7.51 -10.40 3.71
CA PRO A 196 8.00 -11.29 4.76
C PRO A 196 9.10 -12.23 4.24
N ARG A 197 8.93 -12.76 3.01
CA ARG A 197 9.89 -13.66 2.37
C ARG A 197 11.25 -12.99 2.19
N ASN A 198 11.25 -11.74 1.73
CA ASN A 198 12.48 -10.99 1.41
C ASN A 198 13.07 -10.24 2.63
N ALA A 199 12.50 -10.39 3.83
CA ALA A 199 12.90 -9.61 5.01
C ALA A 199 14.34 -9.90 5.46
N ALA A 200 14.77 -11.16 5.41
CA ALA A 200 16.13 -11.55 5.80
C ALA A 200 17.19 -10.95 4.85
N LEU A 201 16.97 -11.03 3.52
CA LEU A 201 17.85 -10.41 2.53
C LEU A 201 17.92 -8.89 2.69
N ARG A 202 16.80 -8.22 2.93
CA ARG A 202 16.76 -6.76 3.12
C ARG A 202 17.50 -6.33 4.39
N LYS A 203 17.29 -7.02 5.52
CA LYS A 203 18.05 -6.80 6.77
C LYS A 203 19.55 -7.04 6.59
N LEU A 204 19.92 -8.04 5.79
CA LEU A 204 21.32 -8.28 5.45
C LEU A 204 21.91 -7.11 4.64
N ASN A 205 21.19 -6.59 3.65
CA ASN A 205 21.63 -5.44 2.87
C ASN A 205 21.78 -4.18 3.73
N ASP A 206 20.85 -3.93 4.66
CA ASP A 206 20.94 -2.80 5.60
C ASP A 206 22.12 -2.95 6.57
N LEU A 207 22.42 -4.17 7.02
CA LEU A 207 23.63 -4.46 7.81
C LEU A 207 24.90 -4.16 7.00
N ILE A 208 24.95 -4.51 5.72
CA ILE A 208 26.10 -4.21 4.84
C ILE A 208 26.28 -2.71 4.69
N LYS A 209 25.21 -1.98 4.35
CA LYS A 209 25.22 -0.50 4.23
C LYS A 209 25.74 0.14 5.53
N ARG A 210 25.20 -0.29 6.68
CA ARG A 210 25.60 0.24 8.00
C ARG A 210 27.06 -0.09 8.36
N ALA A 211 27.52 -1.30 8.05
CA ALA A 211 28.90 -1.71 8.32
C ALA A 211 29.91 -0.86 7.52
N ARG A 212 29.60 -0.56 6.25
CA ARG A 212 30.41 0.35 5.42
C ARG A 212 30.44 1.74 6.02
N LEU A 213 29.28 2.33 6.30
CA LEU A 213 29.18 3.67 6.90
C LEU A 213 29.95 3.77 8.24
N ALA A 214 29.84 2.75 9.10
CA ALA A 214 30.58 2.70 10.37
C ALA A 214 32.10 2.64 10.14
N LYS A 215 32.55 1.87 9.14
CA LYS A 215 33.97 1.79 8.75
C LYS A 215 34.49 3.14 8.25
N VAL A 216 33.74 3.80 7.35
CA VAL A 216 34.08 5.15 6.84
C VAL A 216 34.17 6.16 7.98
N HIS A 217 33.18 6.17 8.87
CA HIS A 217 33.17 7.05 10.03
C HIS A 217 34.39 6.82 10.94
N ALA A 218 34.79 5.55 11.16
CA ALA A 218 35.98 5.24 11.93
C ALA A 218 37.27 5.82 11.30
N TYR A 219 37.41 5.76 9.97
CA TYR A 219 38.54 6.39 9.28
C TYR A 219 38.53 7.91 9.42
N ILE A 220 37.38 8.56 9.23
CA ILE A 220 37.24 10.01 9.39
C ILE A 220 37.68 10.45 10.78
N ILE A 221 37.09 9.86 11.83
CA ILE A 221 37.40 10.23 13.23
C ILE A 221 38.88 9.97 13.57
N SER A 222 39.43 8.84 13.09
CA SER A 222 40.83 8.51 13.33
C SER A 222 41.80 9.44 12.62
N TYR A 223 41.49 9.86 11.39
CA TYR A 223 42.29 10.84 10.64
C TYR A 223 42.28 12.19 11.36
N LEU A 224 41.10 12.67 11.77
CA LEU A 224 40.98 13.92 12.53
C LEU A 224 41.80 13.85 13.82
N LYS A 225 41.76 12.73 14.55
CA LYS A 225 42.59 12.53 15.75
C LYS A 225 44.09 12.57 15.44
N LYS A 226 44.52 11.94 14.35
CA LYS A 226 45.94 11.86 13.94
C LYS A 226 46.52 13.25 13.61
N GLU A 227 45.72 14.12 13.01
CA GLU A 227 46.12 15.47 12.61
C GLU A 227 46.09 16.50 13.76
N MET A 228 45.57 16.13 14.94
CA MET A 228 45.49 17.05 16.08
C MET A 228 46.86 17.27 16.74
N PRO A 229 47.26 18.53 17.00
CA PRO A 229 48.52 18.82 17.68
C PRO A 229 48.43 18.45 19.16
N SER A 230 49.54 17.96 19.71
CA SER A 230 49.58 17.46 21.10
C SER A 230 49.57 18.55 22.17
N LEU A 231 50.01 19.77 21.85
CA LEU A 231 50.27 20.82 22.86
C LEU A 231 49.44 22.09 22.63
N PHE A 232 49.72 22.85 21.56
CA PHE A 232 49.11 24.16 21.27
C PHE A 232 48.42 24.21 19.90
N GLY A 233 47.55 25.20 19.68
CA GLY A 233 46.91 25.44 18.37
C GLY A 233 45.75 24.48 18.02
N ARG A 234 45.21 23.76 19.01
CA ARG A 234 44.16 22.74 18.82
C ARG A 234 42.88 23.30 18.22
N GLU A 235 42.44 24.47 18.68
CA GLU A 235 41.20 25.10 18.22
C GLU A 235 41.30 25.56 16.77
N LYS A 236 42.36 26.32 16.43
CA LYS A 236 42.65 26.72 15.05
C LYS A 236 42.79 25.51 14.11
N LYS A 237 43.46 24.44 14.55
CA LYS A 237 43.61 23.22 13.73
C LYS A 237 42.29 22.48 13.54
N LYS A 238 41.42 22.45 14.57
CA LYS A 238 40.07 21.89 14.46
C LYS A 238 39.27 22.63 13.39
N ASP A 239 39.25 23.96 13.41
CA ASP A 239 38.52 24.75 12.41
C ASP A 239 39.04 24.51 10.99
N GLU A 240 40.38 24.47 10.83
CA GLU A 240 41.03 24.11 9.57
C GLU A 240 40.59 22.73 9.07
N LEU A 241 40.59 21.71 9.94
CA LEU A 241 40.21 20.34 9.59
C LEU A 241 38.73 20.22 9.22
N ILE A 242 37.84 20.96 9.89
CA ILE A 242 36.41 20.98 9.56
C ILE A 242 36.21 21.63 8.19
N GLN A 243 36.87 22.75 7.88
CA GLN A 243 36.78 23.39 6.58
C GLN A 243 37.33 22.50 5.45
N ARG A 244 38.42 21.77 5.71
CA ARG A 244 39.06 20.87 4.74
C ARG A 244 38.43 19.48 4.67
N LEU A 245 37.31 19.23 5.35
CA LEU A 245 36.64 17.94 5.35
C LEU A 245 36.32 17.36 3.94
N PRO A 246 35.90 18.15 2.92
CA PRO A 246 35.73 17.65 1.56
C PRO A 246 37.01 17.05 0.95
N GLU A 247 38.16 17.69 1.17
CA GLU A 247 39.47 17.21 0.72
C GLU A 247 39.88 15.93 1.46
N ILE A 248 39.64 15.90 2.78
CA ILE A 248 39.90 14.74 3.63
C ILE A 248 39.11 13.53 3.11
N TYR A 249 37.84 13.69 2.76
CA TYR A 249 37.04 12.61 2.19
C TYR A 249 37.63 12.09 0.89
N THR A 250 38.03 12.99 -0.01
CA THR A 250 38.65 12.63 -1.30
C THR A 250 39.99 11.88 -1.10
N ASN A 251 40.73 12.19 -0.05
CA ASN A 251 41.96 11.48 0.29
C ASN A 251 41.67 10.09 0.86
N LEU A 252 40.74 9.99 1.82
CA LEU A 252 40.33 8.72 2.42
C LEU A 252 39.70 7.77 1.38
N GLN A 253 38.96 8.30 0.40
CA GLN A 253 38.43 7.53 -0.73
C GLN A 253 39.55 6.82 -1.49
N ARG A 254 40.61 7.55 -1.84
CA ARG A 254 41.76 7.02 -2.59
C ARG A 254 42.60 6.07 -1.75
N GLU A 255 42.91 6.45 -0.51
CA GLU A 255 43.78 5.68 0.38
C GLU A 255 43.17 4.32 0.76
N HIS A 256 41.87 4.30 1.04
CA HIS A 256 41.18 3.11 1.54
C HIS A 256 40.25 2.45 0.52
N HIS A 257 40.26 2.90 -0.75
CA HIS A 257 39.44 2.37 -1.85
C HIS A 257 37.93 2.35 -1.50
N ILE A 258 37.43 3.46 -0.95
CA ILE A 258 36.04 3.59 -0.49
C ILE A 258 35.20 4.29 -1.57
N SER A 259 33.99 3.80 -1.82
CA SER A 259 33.05 4.44 -2.74
C SER A 259 32.59 5.81 -2.21
N PRO A 260 32.44 6.84 -3.05
CA PRO A 260 31.91 8.14 -2.63
C PRO A 260 30.54 8.05 -1.95
N GLY A 261 29.70 7.08 -2.35
CA GLY A 261 28.36 6.88 -1.78
C GLY A 261 28.34 6.35 -0.33
N ASP A 262 29.46 5.82 0.18
CA ASP A 262 29.54 5.35 1.56
C ASP A 262 29.84 6.48 2.57
N PHE A 263 30.16 7.69 2.09
CA PHE A 263 30.47 8.84 2.94
C PHE A 263 29.20 9.56 3.43
N PRO A 264 29.19 10.01 4.70
CA PRO A 264 28.10 10.85 5.19
C PRO A 264 28.11 12.22 4.51
N ASN A 265 26.98 12.93 4.57
CA ASN A 265 26.90 14.30 4.04
C ASN A 265 27.95 15.21 4.72
N VAL A 266 28.73 15.92 3.91
CA VAL A 266 29.86 16.73 4.37
C VAL A 266 29.38 17.87 5.27
N THR A 267 28.40 18.65 4.84
CA THR A 267 27.87 19.79 5.61
C THR A 267 27.35 19.36 6.97
N LYS A 268 26.53 18.30 7.00
CA LYS A 268 26.01 17.75 8.27
C LYS A 268 27.13 17.26 9.18
N MET A 269 28.18 16.64 8.63
CA MET A 269 29.34 16.22 9.40
C MET A 269 30.13 17.41 9.94
N GLN A 270 30.33 18.47 9.14
CA GLN A 270 31.00 19.70 9.57
C GLN A 270 30.27 20.33 10.76
N ASP A 271 28.95 20.49 10.66
CA ASP A 271 28.12 21.05 11.74
C ASP A 271 28.20 20.20 13.01
N MET A 272 28.06 18.87 12.88
CA MET A 272 28.16 17.97 14.03
C MET A 272 29.54 18.05 14.71
N LEU A 273 30.62 18.08 13.94
CA LEU A 273 32.00 18.09 14.44
C LEU A 273 32.35 19.37 15.21
N GLN A 274 31.66 20.49 14.97
CA GLN A 274 31.81 21.73 15.75
C GLN A 274 31.63 21.49 17.25
N HIS A 275 30.78 20.54 17.63
CA HIS A 275 30.43 20.28 19.03
C HIS A 275 31.32 19.25 19.73
N TYR A 276 32.36 18.72 19.06
CA TYR A 276 33.26 17.71 19.63
C TYR A 276 34.68 18.24 19.84
N ASP A 277 35.37 17.67 20.85
CA ASP A 277 36.80 17.89 21.08
C ASP A 277 37.59 16.76 20.40
N PHE A 278 38.30 17.11 19.33
CA PHE A 278 39.05 16.13 18.52
C PHE A 278 40.21 15.50 19.29
N SER A 279 40.69 16.15 20.35
CA SER A 279 41.74 15.60 21.22
C SER A 279 41.26 14.34 21.95
N LYS A 280 39.95 14.20 22.18
CA LYS A 280 39.33 13.06 22.86
C LYS A 280 38.96 11.92 21.93
N PHE A 281 39.10 12.10 20.61
CA PHE A 281 38.80 11.04 19.67
C PHE A 281 39.73 9.83 19.84
N PRO A 282 39.20 8.61 19.66
CA PRO A 282 40.00 7.41 19.69
C PRO A 282 40.91 7.33 18.46
N SER A 283 42.07 6.70 18.61
CA SER A 283 42.92 6.31 17.49
C SER A 283 42.33 5.10 16.74
N LEU A 284 42.77 4.91 15.50
CA LEU A 284 42.30 3.80 14.67
C LEU A 284 42.67 2.45 15.30
N LYS A 285 41.67 1.62 15.52
CA LYS A 285 41.86 0.24 15.97
C LYS A 285 41.80 -0.69 14.76
N VAL A 286 42.95 -0.92 14.12
CA VAL A 286 43.07 -1.74 12.89
C VAL A 286 42.39 -3.11 13.02
N LYS A 287 42.57 -3.79 14.17
CA LYS A 287 41.93 -5.08 14.46
C LYS A 287 40.40 -5.06 14.40
N LEU A 288 39.75 -3.93 14.67
CA LEU A 288 38.30 -3.81 14.56
C LEU A 288 37.86 -3.64 13.10
N ILE A 289 38.64 -2.90 12.31
CA ILE A 289 38.40 -2.72 10.87
C ILE A 289 38.54 -4.07 10.14
N GLU A 290 39.61 -4.82 10.43
CA GLU A 290 39.83 -6.17 9.86
C GLU A 290 38.68 -7.13 10.14
N LYS A 291 38.04 -7.04 11.32
CA LYS A 291 36.85 -7.85 11.65
C LYS A 291 35.66 -7.50 10.77
N VAL A 292 35.43 -6.20 10.52
CA VAL A 292 34.35 -5.74 9.63
C VAL A 292 34.63 -6.15 8.19
N ASP A 293 35.87 -5.99 7.71
CA ASP A 293 36.25 -6.38 6.35
C ASP A 293 36.13 -7.90 6.15
N LYS A 294 36.57 -8.71 7.13
CA LYS A 294 36.38 -10.16 7.09
C LYS A 294 34.91 -10.57 7.04
N MET A 295 34.06 -9.88 7.81
CA MET A 295 32.62 -10.09 7.78
C MET A 295 32.07 -9.81 6.38
N LEU A 296 32.36 -8.62 5.83
CA LEU A 296 31.89 -8.18 4.51
C LEU A 296 32.38 -9.08 3.37
N ALA A 297 33.63 -9.53 3.41
CA ALA A 297 34.24 -10.31 2.34
C ALA A 297 33.81 -11.79 2.31
N SER A 298 33.58 -12.41 3.48
CA SER A 298 33.39 -13.87 3.56
C SER A 298 32.07 -14.30 4.21
N LYS A 299 31.66 -13.64 5.29
CA LYS A 299 30.50 -14.09 6.09
C LYS A 299 29.17 -13.72 5.44
N ILE A 300 29.11 -12.58 4.74
CA ILE A 300 27.93 -12.15 4.00
C ILE A 300 27.55 -13.16 2.91
N ALA A 301 28.53 -13.66 2.14
CA ALA A 301 28.28 -14.61 1.06
C ALA A 301 27.65 -15.91 1.57
N VAL A 302 28.15 -16.44 2.69
CA VAL A 302 27.57 -17.63 3.34
C VAL A 302 26.14 -17.37 3.80
N LEU A 303 25.89 -16.21 4.43
CA LEU A 303 24.55 -15.87 4.89
C LEU A 303 23.56 -15.70 3.73
N MET A 304 23.99 -15.09 2.61
CA MET A 304 23.16 -14.99 1.40
C MET A 304 22.75 -16.37 0.86
N ALA A 305 23.66 -17.34 0.86
CA ALA A 305 23.35 -18.70 0.43
C ALA A 305 22.33 -19.37 1.36
N MET A 306 22.52 -19.23 2.68
CA MET A 306 21.59 -19.77 3.69
C MET A 306 20.19 -19.15 3.58
N ILE A 307 20.10 -17.83 3.40
CA ILE A 307 18.80 -17.14 3.26
C ILE A 307 18.07 -17.62 2.00
N ARG A 308 18.76 -17.76 0.87
CA ARG A 308 18.15 -18.31 -0.36
C ARG A 308 17.66 -19.73 -0.18
N GLU A 309 18.39 -20.55 0.56
CA GLU A 309 17.98 -21.92 0.87
C GLU A 309 16.73 -21.93 1.76
N GLU A 310 16.66 -21.06 2.77
CA GLU A 310 15.48 -20.89 3.63
C GLU A 310 14.26 -20.40 2.84
N GLU A 311 14.43 -19.38 1.99
CA GLU A 311 13.39 -18.83 1.12
C GLU A 311 12.86 -19.83 0.08
N SER A 312 13.63 -20.85 -0.29
CA SER A 312 13.19 -21.91 -1.21
C SER A 312 12.39 -23.02 -0.51
N LYS A 313 12.58 -23.18 0.81
CA LYS A 313 11.87 -24.17 1.64
C LYS A 313 10.57 -23.64 2.22
N GLN A 314 10.42 -22.33 2.34
CA GLN A 314 9.16 -21.74 2.81
C GLN A 314 8.07 -21.90 1.72
N PRO A 315 6.85 -22.34 2.09
CA PRO A 315 5.72 -22.26 1.17
C PRO A 315 5.53 -20.80 0.73
N PRO A 316 4.92 -20.54 -0.44
CA PRO A 316 4.62 -19.17 -0.84
C PRO A 316 3.85 -18.51 0.30
N ALA A 317 4.47 -17.52 0.94
CA ALA A 317 3.87 -16.76 2.02
C ALA A 317 2.71 -15.96 1.42
N MET A 318 1.53 -16.57 1.38
CA MET A 318 0.30 -15.86 1.15
C MET A 318 0.00 -15.16 2.46
N VAL A 319 0.09 -13.83 2.48
CA VAL A 319 -0.60 -13.05 3.50
C VAL A 319 -2.07 -13.42 3.35
N SER A 320 -2.58 -14.18 4.31
CA SER A 320 -3.99 -14.57 4.38
C SER A 320 -4.76 -13.48 5.12
N GLY A 321 -6.02 -13.30 4.77
CA GLY A 321 -6.94 -12.36 5.42
C GLY A 321 -6.98 -10.93 4.88
N GLY A 322 -8.15 -10.30 5.02
CA GLY A 322 -8.43 -8.94 4.54
C GLY A 322 -8.61 -8.89 3.01
N ALA A 323 -8.18 -7.80 2.38
CA ALA A 323 -8.26 -7.62 0.92
C ALA A 323 -7.43 -8.64 0.10
N PHE A 324 -6.66 -9.49 0.77
CA PHE A 324 -5.80 -10.52 0.19
C PHE A 324 -6.44 -11.92 0.17
N GLU A 325 -7.51 -12.14 0.93
CA GLU A 325 -8.32 -13.36 0.87
C GLU A 325 -9.45 -13.18 -0.16
N GLY A 326 -9.55 -14.11 -1.12
CA GLY A 326 -10.56 -14.01 -2.17
C GLY A 326 -10.25 -12.98 -3.26
N SER A 327 -8.98 -12.73 -3.59
CA SER A 327 -8.58 -11.82 -4.70
C SER A 327 -9.08 -12.25 -6.09
N GLN A 328 -9.92 -13.27 -6.20
CA GLN A 328 -10.70 -13.58 -7.39
C GLN A 328 -12.17 -13.12 -7.28
N ASP A 329 -12.75 -13.12 -6.07
CA ASP A 329 -14.18 -12.84 -5.83
C ASP A 329 -14.47 -11.53 -5.05
N GLY A 330 -13.44 -10.86 -4.52
CA GLY A 330 -13.55 -9.60 -3.76
C GLY A 330 -13.42 -8.33 -4.64
N PRO A 331 -13.57 -7.12 -4.06
CA PRO A 331 -13.63 -5.85 -4.79
C PRO A 331 -12.37 -5.45 -5.59
N PHE A 332 -11.31 -6.23 -5.46
CA PHE A 332 -10.04 -6.07 -6.17
C PHE A 332 -9.69 -7.29 -7.04
N GLY A 333 -10.65 -8.22 -7.22
CA GLY A 333 -10.52 -9.41 -8.03
C GLY A 333 -10.82 -9.20 -9.50
N GLN A 334 -10.37 -10.15 -10.33
CA GLN A 334 -10.50 -10.05 -11.78
C GLN A 334 -11.97 -10.28 -12.20
N GLY A 335 -12.60 -9.28 -12.80
CA GLY A 335 -14.01 -9.35 -13.22
C GLY A 335 -15.02 -8.99 -12.12
N TYR A 336 -14.56 -8.44 -10.99
CA TYR A 336 -15.45 -7.91 -9.97
C TYR A 336 -16.27 -6.74 -10.53
N GLY A 337 -17.58 -6.74 -10.26
CA GLY A 337 -18.50 -5.74 -10.80
C GLY A 337 -18.82 -5.88 -12.30
N GLU A 338 -18.37 -6.94 -13.00
CA GLU A 338 -18.74 -7.27 -14.39
C GLU A 338 -19.60 -8.53 -14.43
N GLY A 339 -20.34 -8.72 -15.54
CA GLY A 339 -21.22 -9.87 -15.72
C GLY A 339 -22.18 -10.05 -14.54
N ILE A 340 -22.13 -11.22 -13.90
CA ILE A 340 -22.98 -11.57 -12.76
C ILE A 340 -22.68 -10.75 -11.50
N SER A 341 -21.43 -10.30 -11.32
CA SER A 341 -21.03 -9.49 -10.16
C SER A 341 -21.36 -8.01 -10.35
N ALA A 342 -21.90 -7.60 -11.50
CA ALA A 342 -22.30 -6.23 -11.76
C ALA A 342 -23.36 -5.75 -10.76
N GLY A 343 -23.08 -4.62 -10.11
CA GLY A 343 -23.97 -4.02 -9.12
C GLY A 343 -23.98 -4.72 -7.75
N ALA A 344 -23.03 -5.61 -7.45
CA ALA A 344 -22.93 -6.25 -6.12
C ALA A 344 -22.80 -5.24 -4.96
N ASP A 345 -22.14 -4.10 -5.21
CA ASP A 345 -21.97 -3.00 -4.24
C ASP A 345 -22.91 -1.80 -4.50
N ALA A 346 -23.86 -1.93 -5.42
CA ALA A 346 -24.82 -0.86 -5.69
C ALA A 346 -25.93 -0.90 -4.63
N GLU A 347 -26.33 0.27 -4.12
CA GLU A 347 -27.51 0.37 -3.24
C GLU A 347 -28.80 -0.02 -3.98
N ASP A 348 -28.85 0.24 -5.28
CA ASP A 348 -29.97 -0.06 -6.16
C ASP A 348 -29.78 -1.35 -6.96
N TRP A 349 -30.89 -2.02 -7.29
CA TRP A 349 -30.90 -3.19 -8.17
C TRP A 349 -30.38 -2.82 -9.57
N ILE A 350 -29.29 -3.45 -10.01
CA ILE A 350 -28.58 -3.06 -11.24
C ILE A 350 -29.45 -3.13 -12.50
N VAL A 351 -30.40 -4.08 -12.52
CA VAL A 351 -31.33 -4.31 -13.63
C VAL A 351 -32.28 -3.12 -13.82
N SER A 352 -32.57 -2.35 -12.76
CA SER A 352 -33.42 -1.16 -12.80
C SER A 352 -32.94 -0.11 -13.82
N ARG A 353 -31.65 -0.09 -14.15
CA ARG A 353 -31.07 0.84 -15.14
C ARG A 353 -31.61 0.60 -16.56
N ASP A 354 -31.78 -0.67 -16.92
CA ASP A 354 -32.25 -1.09 -18.24
C ASP A 354 -33.74 -1.53 -18.22
N LYS A 355 -34.38 -1.59 -17.04
CA LYS A 355 -35.76 -2.11 -16.85
C LYS A 355 -36.77 -1.50 -17.80
N HIS A 356 -36.74 -0.19 -18.04
CA HIS A 356 -37.66 0.48 -18.98
C HIS A 356 -37.66 -0.16 -20.39
N ARG A 357 -36.51 -0.61 -20.88
CA ARG A 357 -36.38 -1.29 -22.20
C ARG A 357 -36.93 -2.70 -22.17
N TYR A 358 -36.79 -3.37 -21.02
CA TYR A 358 -37.30 -4.72 -20.83
C TYR A 358 -38.82 -4.70 -20.64
N ASP A 359 -39.36 -3.70 -19.94
CA ASP A 359 -40.79 -3.49 -19.76
C ASP A 359 -41.49 -3.26 -21.11
N GLU A 360 -40.89 -2.47 -22.02
CA GLU A 360 -41.42 -2.30 -23.38
C GLU A 360 -41.63 -3.65 -24.08
N ILE A 361 -40.63 -4.55 -24.02
CA ILE A 361 -40.73 -5.90 -24.60
C ILE A 361 -41.77 -6.72 -23.83
N PHE A 362 -41.73 -6.71 -22.50
CA PHE A 362 -42.64 -7.45 -21.63
C PHE A 362 -44.11 -7.18 -21.98
N TYR A 363 -44.49 -5.91 -22.13
CA TYR A 363 -45.87 -5.54 -22.46
C TYR A 363 -46.27 -5.93 -23.88
N THR A 364 -45.34 -6.03 -24.84
CA THR A 364 -45.64 -6.56 -26.18
C THR A 364 -46.01 -8.04 -26.17
N LEU A 365 -45.59 -8.79 -25.14
CA LEU A 365 -45.90 -10.21 -24.98
C LEU A 365 -47.28 -10.47 -24.35
N MET A 366 -48.06 -9.41 -24.13
CA MET A 366 -49.44 -9.44 -23.60
C MET A 366 -49.54 -10.19 -22.26
N PRO A 367 -48.95 -9.65 -21.17
CA PRO A 367 -49.05 -10.26 -19.86
C PRO A 367 -50.51 -10.34 -19.38
N ILE A 368 -50.85 -11.41 -18.67
CA ILE A 368 -52.15 -11.62 -18.03
C ILE A 368 -51.92 -11.50 -16.52
N ASN A 369 -52.66 -10.61 -15.86
CA ASN A 369 -52.49 -10.31 -14.43
C ASN A 369 -51.05 -9.93 -14.03
N GLY A 370 -50.34 -9.21 -14.92
CA GLY A 370 -48.96 -8.78 -14.66
C GLY A 370 -47.90 -9.86 -14.84
N LYS A 371 -48.25 -11.04 -15.36
CA LYS A 371 -47.29 -12.12 -15.66
C LYS A 371 -47.40 -12.61 -17.10
N ILE A 372 -46.27 -13.01 -17.68
CA ILE A 372 -46.21 -13.71 -18.98
C ILE A 372 -46.07 -15.21 -18.76
N THR A 373 -46.71 -16.00 -19.61
CA THR A 373 -46.60 -17.47 -19.55
C THR A 373 -45.21 -17.93 -19.97
N GLY A 374 -44.74 -19.06 -19.42
CA GLY A 374 -43.45 -19.62 -19.82
C GLY A 374 -43.33 -19.96 -21.30
N VAL A 375 -44.44 -20.18 -22.01
CA VAL A 375 -44.44 -20.35 -23.48
C VAL A 375 -44.09 -19.04 -24.20
N ASN A 376 -44.70 -17.93 -23.80
CA ASN A 376 -44.44 -16.62 -24.40
C ASN A 376 -43.03 -16.12 -24.07
N ALA A 377 -42.62 -16.25 -22.80
CA ALA A 377 -41.29 -15.89 -22.34
C ALA A 377 -40.20 -16.69 -23.05
N LYS A 378 -40.36 -18.02 -23.15
CA LYS A 378 -39.41 -18.88 -23.88
C LYS A 378 -39.28 -18.48 -25.34
N LYS A 379 -40.41 -18.15 -26.00
CA LYS A 379 -40.40 -17.71 -27.40
C LYS A 379 -39.57 -16.44 -27.57
N GLU A 380 -39.70 -15.48 -26.66
CA GLU A 380 -38.90 -14.26 -26.68
C GLU A 380 -37.42 -14.54 -26.38
N MET A 381 -37.12 -15.32 -25.34
CA MET A 381 -35.75 -15.69 -24.98
C MET A 381 -34.99 -16.39 -26.12
N MET A 382 -35.68 -17.18 -26.94
CA MET A 382 -35.10 -17.84 -28.12
C MET A 382 -34.60 -16.86 -29.20
N ASN A 383 -35.08 -15.62 -29.22
CA ASN A 383 -34.60 -14.58 -30.13
C ASN A 383 -33.12 -14.23 -29.89
N SER A 384 -32.60 -14.47 -28.68
CA SER A 384 -31.19 -14.26 -28.32
C SER A 384 -30.21 -15.20 -29.03
N ARG A 385 -30.71 -16.29 -29.66
CA ARG A 385 -29.91 -17.36 -30.30
C ARG A 385 -28.96 -18.11 -29.36
N LEU A 386 -29.16 -18.02 -28.05
CA LEU A 386 -28.43 -18.83 -27.09
C LEU A 386 -28.89 -20.31 -27.14
N PRO A 387 -28.02 -21.28 -26.82
CA PRO A 387 -28.40 -22.68 -26.75
C PRO A 387 -29.55 -22.93 -25.75
N ASN A 388 -30.46 -23.86 -26.06
CA ASN A 388 -31.60 -24.19 -25.19
C ASN A 388 -31.19 -24.61 -23.77
N THR A 389 -30.01 -25.23 -23.61
CA THR A 389 -29.44 -25.58 -22.31
C THR A 389 -29.12 -24.35 -21.47
N VAL A 390 -28.62 -23.29 -22.10
CA VAL A 390 -28.31 -22.00 -21.47
C VAL A 390 -29.60 -21.25 -21.14
N LEU A 391 -30.56 -21.21 -22.07
CA LEU A 391 -31.87 -20.57 -21.83
C LEU A 391 -32.64 -21.24 -20.68
N GLY A 392 -32.57 -22.57 -20.58
CA GLY A 392 -33.16 -23.30 -19.45
C GLY A 392 -32.51 -22.96 -18.11
N LYS A 393 -31.18 -22.72 -18.09
CA LYS A 393 -30.48 -22.22 -16.91
C LYS A 393 -30.91 -20.80 -16.53
N ILE A 394 -31.05 -19.91 -17.52
CA ILE A 394 -31.53 -18.53 -17.30
C ILE A 394 -32.95 -18.54 -16.75
N TRP A 395 -33.85 -19.35 -17.32
CA TRP A 395 -35.22 -19.52 -16.82
C TRP A 395 -35.23 -19.87 -15.34
N LYS A 396 -34.48 -20.92 -14.96
CA LYS A 396 -34.40 -21.39 -13.58
C LYS A 396 -33.85 -20.34 -12.61
N LEU A 397 -33.01 -19.43 -13.09
CA LEU A 397 -32.47 -18.34 -12.27
C LEU A 397 -33.40 -17.13 -12.19
N ALA A 398 -34.25 -16.92 -13.20
CA ALA A 398 -35.14 -15.75 -13.28
C ALA A 398 -36.49 -15.97 -12.61
N ASP A 399 -37.06 -17.17 -12.73
CA ASP A 399 -38.31 -17.63 -12.10
C ASP A 399 -38.07 -17.83 -10.59
N CYS A 400 -38.16 -16.73 -9.83
CA CYS A 400 -37.74 -16.64 -8.43
C CYS A 400 -38.77 -17.29 -7.50
N ASP A 401 -40.05 -17.15 -7.82
CA ASP A 401 -41.17 -17.74 -7.08
C ASP A 401 -41.54 -19.16 -7.56
N GLN A 402 -40.94 -19.63 -8.66
CA GLN A 402 -41.12 -20.96 -9.24
C GLN A 402 -42.56 -21.27 -9.67
N ASP A 403 -43.31 -20.25 -10.06
CA ASP A 403 -44.71 -20.39 -10.48
C ASP A 403 -44.87 -20.77 -11.96
N GLY A 404 -43.77 -20.82 -12.72
CA GLY A 404 -43.74 -21.19 -14.14
C GLY A 404 -44.18 -20.07 -15.09
N MET A 405 -44.36 -18.86 -14.57
CA MET A 405 -44.60 -17.62 -15.28
C MET A 405 -43.48 -16.62 -14.92
N LEU A 406 -43.44 -15.47 -15.59
CA LEU A 406 -42.51 -14.40 -15.20
C LEU A 406 -43.30 -13.10 -15.05
N ASP A 407 -43.13 -12.41 -13.92
CA ASP A 407 -43.53 -11.02 -13.79
C ASP A 407 -42.55 -10.06 -14.51
N ASP A 408 -42.79 -8.76 -14.41
CA ASP A 408 -41.99 -7.75 -15.09
C ASP A 408 -40.55 -7.65 -14.55
N GLU A 409 -40.33 -7.90 -13.24
CA GLU A 409 -38.99 -7.91 -12.67
C GLU A 409 -38.24 -9.21 -13.00
N GLU A 410 -38.90 -10.36 -12.94
CA GLU A 410 -38.33 -11.65 -13.34
C GLU A 410 -37.99 -11.70 -14.82
N PHE A 411 -38.83 -11.10 -15.67
CA PHE A 411 -38.53 -10.95 -17.09
C PHE A 411 -37.35 -10.01 -17.33
N ALA A 412 -37.30 -8.87 -16.63
CA ALA A 412 -36.16 -7.96 -16.70
C ALA A 412 -34.85 -8.64 -16.26
N LEU A 413 -34.90 -9.48 -15.22
CA LEU A 413 -33.78 -10.31 -14.78
C LEU A 413 -33.37 -11.31 -15.86
N ALA A 414 -34.32 -12.02 -16.49
CA ALA A 414 -34.04 -12.96 -17.56
C ALA A 414 -33.32 -12.28 -18.75
N GLN A 415 -33.80 -11.11 -19.16
CA GLN A 415 -33.18 -10.32 -20.25
C GLN A 415 -31.78 -9.81 -19.86
N HIS A 416 -31.58 -9.44 -18.59
CA HIS A 416 -30.28 -9.04 -18.08
C HIS A 416 -29.28 -10.22 -18.08
N LEU A 417 -29.69 -11.41 -17.66
CA LEU A 417 -28.86 -12.62 -17.70
C LEU A 417 -28.52 -13.05 -19.14
N ILE A 418 -29.46 -12.88 -20.08
CA ILE A 418 -29.19 -13.06 -21.52
C ILE A 418 -28.10 -12.10 -21.99
N LYS A 419 -28.22 -10.81 -21.65
CA LYS A 419 -27.23 -9.78 -21.98
C LYS A 419 -25.84 -10.15 -21.46
N ILE A 420 -25.75 -10.54 -20.18
CA ILE A 420 -24.50 -10.99 -19.53
C ILE A 420 -23.88 -12.16 -20.31
N LYS A 421 -24.68 -13.16 -20.70
CA LYS A 421 -24.17 -14.32 -21.43
C LYS A 421 -23.73 -13.98 -22.86
N LEU A 422 -24.42 -13.05 -23.53
CA LEU A 422 -24.05 -12.54 -24.86
C LEU A 422 -22.76 -11.71 -24.83
N GLU A 423 -22.48 -11.03 -23.72
CA GLU A 423 -21.22 -10.32 -23.48
C GLU A 423 -20.03 -11.27 -23.17
N GLY A 424 -20.29 -12.57 -23.08
CA GLY A 424 -19.28 -13.62 -22.93
C GLY A 424 -19.03 -14.08 -21.49
N TYR A 425 -19.82 -13.61 -20.52
CA TYR A 425 -19.68 -14.02 -19.12
C TYR A 425 -20.41 -15.34 -18.83
N GLU A 426 -19.95 -16.07 -17.83
CA GLU A 426 -20.62 -17.29 -17.38
C GLU A 426 -21.77 -17.00 -16.42
N LEU A 427 -22.81 -17.83 -16.49
CA LEU A 427 -23.98 -17.75 -15.62
C LEU A 427 -23.69 -18.46 -14.29
N PRO A 428 -24.19 -17.96 -13.15
CA PRO A 428 -23.91 -18.53 -11.84
C PRO A 428 -24.72 -19.81 -11.64
N THR A 429 -24.33 -20.63 -10.67
CA THR A 429 -25.11 -21.83 -10.33
C THR A 429 -26.38 -21.47 -9.56
N GLU A 430 -26.30 -20.42 -8.75
CA GLU A 430 -27.40 -19.88 -7.94
C GLU A 430 -27.47 -18.36 -8.13
N LEU A 431 -28.67 -17.78 -8.02
CA LEU A 431 -28.84 -16.35 -8.23
C LEU A 431 -28.26 -15.56 -7.03
N PRO A 432 -27.26 -14.69 -7.23
CA PRO A 432 -26.74 -13.85 -6.15
C PRO A 432 -27.78 -12.88 -5.61
N MET A 433 -27.72 -12.58 -4.30
CA MET A 433 -28.70 -11.75 -3.61
C MET A 433 -28.88 -10.34 -4.23
N HIS A 434 -27.81 -9.74 -4.75
CA HIS A 434 -27.87 -8.41 -5.37
C HIS A 434 -28.60 -8.40 -6.73
N LEU A 435 -28.74 -9.57 -7.38
CA LEU A 435 -29.54 -9.73 -8.61
C LEU A 435 -30.98 -10.15 -8.34
N VAL A 436 -31.32 -10.59 -7.13
CA VAL A 436 -32.70 -10.92 -6.75
C VAL A 436 -33.57 -9.66 -6.90
N PRO A 437 -34.68 -9.74 -7.66
CA PRO A 437 -35.63 -8.65 -7.80
C PRO A 437 -36.08 -8.10 -6.45
N PRO A 438 -36.20 -6.78 -6.27
CA PRO A 438 -36.57 -6.17 -5.00
C PRO A 438 -37.85 -6.75 -4.39
N SER A 439 -38.88 -7.05 -5.21
CA SER A 439 -40.14 -7.62 -4.74
C SER A 439 -40.02 -9.08 -4.27
N HIS A 440 -38.99 -9.79 -4.72
CA HIS A 440 -38.72 -11.20 -4.43
C HIS A 440 -37.69 -11.42 -3.30
N ARG A 441 -37.15 -10.34 -2.72
CA ARG A 441 -36.23 -10.44 -1.58
C ARG A 441 -37.01 -10.82 -0.32
N LYS A 442 -36.73 -12.02 0.21
CA LYS A 442 -37.25 -12.45 1.52
C LYS A 442 -36.80 -11.45 2.59
N ASN A 443 -37.76 -10.84 3.29
CA ASN A 443 -37.51 -9.80 4.30
C ASN A 443 -37.38 -10.46 5.69
N PRO A 444 -36.17 -10.59 6.28
CA PRO A 444 -36.00 -11.29 7.56
C PRO A 444 -36.72 -10.60 8.73
N THR A 445 -37.01 -9.31 8.59
CA THR A 445 -37.65 -8.47 9.62
C THR A 445 -39.18 -8.53 9.60
N ALA A 446 -39.81 -8.92 8.49
CA ALA A 446 -41.28 -9.01 8.40
C ALA A 446 -41.81 -10.33 8.98
N ASP A 447 -41.11 -11.45 8.74
CA ASP A 447 -41.48 -12.78 9.27
C ASP A 447 -41.34 -12.89 10.80
N ALA A 448 -40.49 -12.05 11.41
CA ALA A 448 -40.35 -11.97 12.87
C ALA A 448 -41.49 -11.20 13.55
N MET A 449 -42.18 -10.29 12.83
CA MET A 449 -43.28 -9.50 13.39
C MET A 449 -44.66 -10.16 13.26
N TYR A 450 -44.83 -11.15 12.38
CA TYR A 450 -46.10 -11.86 12.17
C TYR A 450 -46.22 -13.22 12.87
N ASN A 451 -45.13 -13.79 13.38
CA ASN A 451 -45.14 -15.10 14.08
C ASN A 451 -45.36 -15.00 15.61
N HIS A 452 -45.90 -13.89 16.13
CA HIS A 452 -46.17 -13.70 17.56
C HIS A 452 -47.63 -13.34 17.92
N THR A 453 -48.59 -13.73 17.09
CA THR A 453 -50.02 -13.67 17.45
C THR A 453 -50.72 -14.95 17.02
N GLU A 454 -50.46 -16.04 17.72
CA GLU A 454 -51.38 -17.16 17.93
C GLU A 454 -50.81 -18.04 19.04
N ASP A 455 -51.14 -17.69 20.28
CA ASP A 455 -51.30 -18.58 21.45
C ASP A 455 -52.29 -17.92 22.43
#